data_AF-A0A5D2U1S6-F1
#
_entry.id   AF-A0A5D2U1S6-F1
#
_cell.length_a   1.000
_cell.length_b   1.000
_cell.length_c   1.000
_cell.angle_alpha   90.00
_cell.angle_beta   90.00
_cell.angle_gamma   90.00
#
_symmetry.space_group_name_H-M   'P 1'
#
loop_
_entity.id
_entity.type
_entity.pdbx_description
1 polymer ?
#
loop_
_entity_poly.entity_id
_entity_poly.type
_entity_poly.pdbx_seq_one_letter_code
_entity_poly.pdbx_strand_id
1 'polypeptide(L)'
;MLFKLVLLYLWVHWVNQGSDFVTGRSGNVTSGTVFVNGTASIGKTDDNFICATLDWWAPNKCDYGTCSWERASLLNLDLSNPIWLNAIKAFSPLKIRMGGTLQDKVIYETKDDKSPCAPFVKNSSEMFGFSKGCLPMSRWDQLNVFFKKAGAMVVFGLNALSGKTIGSDGSATGAWNSSNAESLIRYTVNKGYSIHGWELGNELCGTGVGAKVAPDQYASDVKSLENIVQNIYRGFEVKPLVIAPGGFIDTNWFAQFIQRTPKSLQVVTQHIYSLGPGNDNQLINNILDPSYLDGGAQPFRDLEAILKNSATPAVAWVGEAGGAYNSGQNLVTNSFVNAFWYLGQLGMASSYDTKTYCRQTLIGGNYGLLDTATFVPNPDYYGLISLSLSLSLSQCSSLASFNGEQCPVNKLLWDNRCSSICSLL
;
A
#
# COMPACT_ATOMS: atom_id res chain seq x y z
N MET A 1 -36.52 -9.44 39.34
CA MET A 1 -36.15 -8.66 38.13
C MET A 1 -35.52 -7.32 38.48
N LEU A 2 -36.10 -6.53 39.40
CA LEU A 2 -35.54 -5.25 39.87
C LEU A 2 -34.12 -5.34 40.46
N PHE A 3 -33.82 -6.40 41.22
CA PHE A 3 -32.51 -6.58 41.86
C PHE A 3 -31.35 -6.84 40.86
N LYS A 4 -31.64 -7.45 39.71
CA LYS A 4 -30.65 -7.67 38.63
C LYS A 4 -30.37 -6.40 37.83
N LEU A 5 -31.37 -5.51 37.69
CA LEU A 5 -31.22 -4.21 37.03
C LEU A 5 -30.41 -3.22 37.87
N VAL A 6 -30.58 -3.22 39.20
CA VAL A 6 -29.79 -2.38 40.12
C VAL A 6 -28.32 -2.82 40.15
N LEU A 7 -28.06 -4.14 40.14
CA LEU A 7 -26.69 -4.66 40.04
C LEU A 7 -26.02 -4.30 38.71
N LEU A 8 -26.76 -4.33 37.58
CA LEU A 8 -26.24 -3.90 36.28
C LEU A 8 -25.94 -2.39 36.26
N TYR A 9 -26.80 -1.57 36.87
CA TYR A 9 -26.60 -0.11 36.96
C TYR A 9 -25.38 0.24 37.83
N LEU A 10 -25.19 -0.46 38.95
CA LEU A 10 -24.03 -0.30 39.82
C LEU A 10 -22.74 -0.79 39.17
N TRP A 11 -22.80 -1.85 38.35
CA TRP A 11 -21.65 -2.35 37.58
C TRP A 11 -21.23 -1.36 36.50
N VAL A 12 -22.17 -0.80 35.74
CA VAL A 12 -21.88 0.25 34.74
C VAL A 12 -21.33 1.52 35.41
N HIS A 13 -21.77 1.84 36.63
CA HIS A 13 -21.24 2.98 37.37
C HIS A 13 -19.83 2.76 37.94
N TRP A 14 -19.46 1.50 38.24
CA TRP A 14 -18.12 1.12 38.70
C TRP A 14 -17.11 0.96 37.55
N VAL A 15 -17.54 0.51 36.37
CA VAL A 15 -16.69 0.45 35.16
C VAL A 15 -16.36 1.85 34.62
N ASN A 16 -17.18 2.86 34.92
CA ASN A 16 -16.93 4.25 34.54
C ASN A 16 -15.99 5.05 35.46
N GLN A 17 -15.34 4.41 36.45
CA GLN A 17 -14.34 5.07 37.31
C GLN A 17 -13.05 4.26 37.51
N GLY A 18 -12.69 3.42 36.55
CA GLY A 18 -11.39 2.76 36.51
C GLY A 18 -10.37 3.58 35.72
N SER A 19 -9.68 4.52 36.36
CA SER A 19 -8.38 4.98 35.84
C SER A 19 -7.35 3.92 36.19
N ASP A 20 -7.04 3.04 35.24
CA ASP A 20 -5.96 2.07 35.40
C ASP A 20 -4.62 2.80 35.38
N PHE A 21 -4.00 2.94 36.55
CA PHE A 21 -2.64 3.46 36.68
C PHE A 21 -1.63 2.37 36.34
N VAL A 22 -1.05 2.44 35.14
CA VAL A 22 0.18 1.70 34.84
C VAL A 22 1.35 2.44 35.50
N THR A 23 1.75 2.00 36.69
CA THR A 23 2.96 2.52 37.34
C THR A 23 4.20 1.84 36.77
N GLY A 24 4.79 2.44 35.73
CA GLY A 24 6.17 2.17 35.33
C GLY A 24 7.14 2.81 36.33
N ARG A 25 8.05 2.03 36.91
CA ARG A 25 9.07 2.55 37.83
C ARG A 25 10.17 3.32 37.10
N SER A 26 10.45 4.51 37.64
CA SER A 26 11.58 5.44 37.42
C SER A 26 11.76 6.08 36.05
N GLY A 27 10.99 7.14 35.83
CA GLY A 27 11.20 8.22 34.88
C GLY A 27 10.16 9.32 35.17
N ASN A 28 10.42 10.59 34.79
CA ASN A 28 9.39 11.64 34.85
C ASN A 28 8.19 11.20 34.00
N VAL A 29 7.11 10.74 34.64
CA VAL A 29 5.87 10.37 33.96
C VAL A 29 5.17 11.66 33.55
N THR A 30 5.15 11.96 32.25
CA THR A 30 4.32 13.03 31.71
C THR A 30 2.87 12.52 31.66
N SER A 31 1.97 13.21 32.35
CA SER A 31 0.53 12.91 32.26
C SER A 31 -0.06 13.58 31.02
N GLY A 32 -0.75 12.80 30.18
CA GLY A 32 -1.52 13.28 29.03
C GLY A 32 -3.02 13.05 29.23
N THR A 33 -3.85 13.81 28.53
CA THR A 33 -5.32 13.59 28.47
C THR A 33 -5.73 13.50 27.01
N VAL A 34 -6.51 12.48 26.66
CA VAL A 34 -7.02 12.24 25.31
C VAL A 34 -8.54 12.39 25.33
N PHE A 35 -9.08 13.18 24.42
CA PHE A 35 -10.52 13.34 24.24
C PHE A 35 -11.00 12.57 23.01
N VAL A 36 -11.88 11.60 23.21
CA VAL A 36 -12.46 10.81 22.13
C VAL A 36 -13.86 11.33 21.80
N ASN A 37 -14.02 11.87 20.60
CA ASN A 37 -15.33 12.28 20.09
C ASN A 37 -16.00 11.12 19.34
N GLY A 38 -16.85 10.36 20.05
CA GLY A 38 -17.62 9.26 19.47
C GLY A 38 -18.87 9.67 18.67
N THR A 39 -19.16 10.95 18.46
CA THR A 39 -20.42 11.38 17.81
C THR A 39 -20.31 11.59 16.30
N ALA A 40 -19.09 11.68 15.74
CA ALA A 40 -18.88 11.91 14.31
C ALA A 40 -17.61 11.19 13.82
N SER A 41 -17.67 10.64 12.60
CA SER A 41 -16.51 10.07 11.92
C SER A 41 -15.80 11.11 11.05
N ILE A 42 -14.47 11.07 11.05
CA ILE A 42 -13.62 11.92 10.19
C ILE A 42 -13.14 11.20 8.92
N GLY A 43 -13.31 9.87 8.87
CA GLY A 43 -12.86 9.02 7.77
C GLY A 43 -13.32 7.59 8.00
N LYS A 44 -13.42 6.82 6.91
CA LYS A 44 -13.81 5.42 6.95
C LYS A 44 -12.83 4.60 6.13
N THR A 45 -12.11 3.70 6.78
CA THR A 45 -11.22 2.73 6.11
C THR A 45 -12.01 1.53 5.60
N ASP A 46 -11.43 0.76 4.68
CA ASP A 46 -11.99 -0.56 4.32
C ASP A 46 -11.77 -1.55 5.47
N ASP A 47 -12.60 -2.61 5.53
CA ASP A 47 -12.43 -3.71 6.50
C ASP A 47 -11.06 -4.41 6.34
N ASN A 48 -10.49 -4.34 5.14
CA ASN A 48 -9.15 -4.79 4.80
C ASN A 48 -8.21 -3.61 4.51
N PHE A 49 -8.26 -2.59 5.36
CA PHE A 49 -7.40 -1.40 5.33
C PHE A 49 -5.92 -1.76 5.20
N ILE A 50 -5.49 -2.77 5.95
CA ILE A 50 -4.13 -3.29 5.89
C ILE A 50 -3.89 -4.05 4.59
N CYS A 51 -2.84 -3.64 3.89
CA CYS A 51 -2.35 -4.25 2.67
C CYS A 51 -0.83 -4.36 2.72
N ALA A 52 -0.28 -5.28 1.92
CA ALA A 52 1.15 -5.38 1.69
C ALA A 52 1.44 -5.58 0.20
N THR A 53 2.65 -5.29 -0.24
CA THR A 53 3.05 -5.46 -1.64
C THR A 53 3.94 -6.67 -1.84
N LEU A 54 4.03 -7.12 -3.09
CA LEU A 54 5.03 -8.04 -3.61
C LEU A 54 5.66 -7.44 -4.87
N ASP A 55 6.98 -7.52 -4.97
CA ASP A 55 7.75 -6.84 -6.01
C ASP A 55 8.36 -7.80 -7.04
N TRP A 56 8.84 -7.24 -8.15
CA TRP A 56 9.52 -7.90 -9.25
C TRP A 56 11.04 -7.98 -9.10
N TRP A 57 11.65 -7.21 -8.20
CA TRP A 57 13.12 -7.08 -8.10
C TRP A 57 13.86 -8.41 -8.04
N ALA A 58 14.82 -8.60 -8.94
CA ALA A 58 15.64 -9.80 -9.01
C ALA A 58 16.67 -9.86 -7.85
N PRO A 59 17.24 -11.05 -7.54
CA PRO A 59 18.21 -11.22 -6.44
C PRO A 59 19.45 -10.31 -6.52
N ASN A 60 19.81 -9.87 -7.73
CA ASN A 60 20.96 -9.01 -8.01
C ASN A 60 20.60 -7.51 -8.10
N LYS A 61 19.37 -7.14 -7.69
CA LYS A 61 19.02 -5.76 -7.35
C LYS A 61 19.73 -5.39 -6.06
N CYS A 62 20.64 -4.43 -6.15
CA CYS A 62 21.40 -3.96 -5.01
C CYS A 62 21.32 -2.45 -4.96
N ASP A 63 21.04 -1.92 -3.78
CA ASP A 63 21.12 -0.50 -3.48
C ASP A 63 22.25 -0.31 -2.48
N TYR A 64 23.09 0.69 -2.73
CA TYR A 64 24.17 1.06 -1.80
C TYR A 64 25.10 -0.10 -1.41
N GLY A 65 25.33 -1.03 -2.35
CA GLY A 65 26.19 -2.21 -2.15
C GLY A 65 25.51 -3.40 -1.47
N THR A 66 24.22 -3.31 -1.10
CA THR A 66 23.47 -4.40 -0.45
C THR A 66 22.36 -4.91 -1.36
N CYS A 67 22.27 -6.23 -1.53
CA CYS A 67 21.23 -6.88 -2.34
C CYS A 67 20.20 -7.55 -1.41
N SER A 68 19.23 -6.78 -0.90
CA SER A 68 18.28 -7.19 0.15
C SER A 68 17.03 -7.92 -0.36
N TRP A 69 17.00 -8.28 -1.65
CA TRP A 69 15.83 -8.89 -2.30
C TRP A 69 15.88 -10.42 -2.37
N GLU A 70 17.08 -11.02 -2.39
CA GLU A 70 17.29 -12.46 -2.55
C GLU A 70 16.28 -13.10 -3.52
N ARG A 71 15.49 -14.09 -3.07
CA ARG A 71 14.44 -14.75 -3.88
C ARG A 71 13.04 -14.22 -3.60
N ALA A 72 12.88 -13.03 -3.02
CA ALA A 72 11.58 -12.51 -2.59
C ALA A 72 10.63 -12.12 -3.73
N SER A 73 11.10 -12.07 -4.97
CA SER A 73 10.31 -11.56 -6.08
C SER A 73 9.15 -12.46 -6.48
N LEU A 74 8.16 -11.87 -7.14
CA LEU A 74 7.02 -12.58 -7.75
C LEU A 74 7.44 -13.80 -8.58
N LEU A 75 8.60 -13.74 -9.23
CA LEU A 75 9.13 -14.82 -10.06
C LEU A 75 9.80 -15.95 -9.26
N ASN A 76 10.38 -15.65 -8.10
CA ASN A 76 11.32 -16.54 -7.43
C ASN A 76 10.89 -17.01 -6.03
N LEU A 77 9.91 -16.35 -5.43
CA LEU A 77 9.45 -16.57 -4.06
C LEU A 77 9.01 -18.01 -3.85
N ASP A 78 9.46 -18.61 -2.75
CA ASP A 78 9.07 -19.96 -2.35
C ASP A 78 7.65 -19.97 -1.76
N LEU A 79 6.69 -20.38 -2.60
CA LEU A 79 5.28 -20.47 -2.23
C LEU A 79 4.94 -21.73 -1.41
N SER A 80 5.91 -22.62 -1.19
CA SER A 80 5.75 -23.82 -0.37
C SER A 80 6.08 -23.59 1.10
N ASN A 81 6.73 -22.47 1.43
CA ASN A 81 7.13 -22.14 2.79
C ASN A 81 5.90 -21.97 3.72
N PRO A 82 5.84 -22.69 4.86
CA PRO A 82 4.70 -22.62 5.76
C PRO A 82 4.60 -21.30 6.54
N ILE A 83 5.74 -20.66 6.86
CA ILE A 83 5.77 -19.34 7.51
C ILE A 83 5.17 -18.31 6.56
N TRP A 84 5.55 -18.33 5.29
CA TRP A 84 4.98 -17.47 4.26
C TRP A 84 3.45 -17.59 4.17
N LEU A 85 2.93 -18.81 4.08
CA LEU A 85 1.49 -19.05 4.03
C LEU A 85 0.79 -18.54 5.29
N ASN A 86 1.33 -18.86 6.47
CA ASN A 86 0.73 -18.48 7.74
C ASN A 86 0.80 -16.98 7.98
N ALA A 87 1.84 -16.31 7.48
CA ALA A 87 2.00 -14.87 7.62
C ALA A 87 0.86 -14.10 6.91
N ILE A 88 0.37 -14.62 5.79
CA ILE A 88 -0.79 -14.05 5.09
C ILE A 88 -2.10 -14.44 5.78
N LYS A 89 -2.22 -15.71 6.19
CA LYS A 89 -3.43 -16.22 6.87
C LYS A 89 -3.69 -15.59 8.23
N ALA A 90 -2.67 -15.00 8.86
CA ALA A 90 -2.83 -14.24 10.09
C ALA A 90 -3.80 -13.06 9.92
N PHE A 91 -4.01 -12.60 8.68
CA PHE A 91 -5.02 -11.63 8.31
C PHE A 91 -6.23 -12.35 7.68
N SER A 92 -7.42 -11.80 7.89
CA SER A 92 -8.65 -12.40 7.34
C SER A 92 -9.55 -11.33 6.70
N PRO A 93 -9.28 -10.87 5.45
CA PRO A 93 -8.16 -11.24 4.56
C PRO A 93 -7.05 -10.17 4.48
N LEU A 94 -5.83 -10.55 4.07
CA LEU A 94 -4.79 -9.60 3.64
C LEU A 94 -4.98 -9.21 2.17
N LYS A 95 -4.97 -7.91 1.87
CA LYS A 95 -4.85 -7.41 0.50
C LYS A 95 -3.39 -7.40 0.07
N ILE A 96 -3.08 -7.96 -1.11
CA ILE A 96 -1.72 -8.07 -1.65
C ILE A 96 -1.65 -7.38 -3.01
N ARG A 97 -0.86 -6.31 -3.11
CA ARG A 97 -0.59 -5.59 -4.38
C ARG A 97 0.71 -6.11 -5.01
N MET A 98 0.60 -6.77 -6.15
CA MET A 98 1.72 -7.26 -6.93
C MET A 98 2.11 -6.22 -7.98
N GLY A 99 3.29 -5.61 -7.85
CA GLY A 99 3.69 -4.49 -8.68
C GLY A 99 5.14 -4.05 -8.45
N GLY A 100 5.39 -2.75 -8.49
CA GLY A 100 6.71 -2.16 -8.32
C GLY A 100 7.37 -1.81 -9.65
N THR A 101 8.55 -1.19 -9.60
CA THR A 101 9.19 -0.52 -10.75
C THR A 101 9.32 -1.37 -12.01
N LEU A 102 9.65 -2.67 -11.90
CA LEU A 102 9.83 -3.52 -13.08
C LEU A 102 8.51 -4.00 -13.72
N GLN A 103 7.36 -3.68 -13.13
CA GLN A 103 6.03 -3.94 -13.70
C GLN A 103 5.91 -3.38 -15.12
N ASP A 104 6.43 -2.18 -15.37
CA ASP A 104 6.37 -1.55 -16.70
C ASP A 104 7.42 -2.09 -17.69
N LYS A 105 8.15 -3.14 -17.29
CA LYS A 105 9.09 -3.88 -18.13
C LYS A 105 8.74 -5.36 -18.27
N VAL A 106 7.63 -5.81 -17.67
CA VAL A 106 7.20 -7.21 -17.74
C VAL A 106 6.37 -7.48 -18.99
N ILE A 107 6.55 -8.66 -19.58
CA ILE A 107 5.70 -9.25 -20.61
C ILE A 107 5.03 -10.48 -20.01
N TYR A 108 3.76 -10.71 -20.29
CA TYR A 108 3.06 -11.93 -19.88
C TYR A 108 3.19 -12.98 -20.96
N GLU A 109 3.58 -14.20 -20.59
CA GLU A 109 3.61 -15.32 -21.53
C GLU A 109 2.20 -15.55 -22.11
N THR A 110 2.11 -15.70 -23.43
CA THR A 110 0.85 -16.00 -24.12
C THR A 110 1.03 -17.21 -25.01
N LYS A 111 -0.07 -17.87 -25.38
CA LYS A 111 0.00 -19.03 -26.29
C LYS A 111 0.48 -18.66 -27.69
N ASP A 112 0.26 -17.42 -28.10
CA ASP A 112 0.52 -16.94 -29.46
C ASP A 112 1.96 -16.43 -29.64
N ASP A 113 2.64 -16.05 -28.55
CA ASP A 113 4.04 -15.66 -28.56
C ASP A 113 4.94 -16.87 -28.27
N LYS A 114 5.72 -17.30 -29.27
CA LYS A 114 6.66 -18.42 -29.15
C LYS A 114 8.03 -18.00 -28.61
N SER A 115 8.22 -16.72 -28.30
CA SER A 115 9.49 -16.23 -27.75
C SER A 115 9.75 -16.85 -26.38
N PRO A 116 11.02 -17.19 -26.04
CA PRO A 116 11.34 -17.68 -24.70
C PRO A 116 10.94 -16.69 -23.61
N CYS A 117 10.17 -17.16 -22.63
CA CYS A 117 9.80 -16.34 -21.46
C CYS A 117 11.00 -16.17 -20.51
N ALA A 118 11.84 -15.18 -20.80
CA ALA A 118 13.06 -14.91 -20.06
C ALA A 118 12.82 -14.05 -18.81
N PRO A 119 13.49 -14.32 -17.67
CA PRO A 119 13.41 -13.49 -16.49
C PRO A 119 14.14 -12.14 -16.70
N PHE A 120 13.96 -11.21 -15.76
CA PHE A 120 14.76 -9.98 -15.72
C PHE A 120 16.25 -10.29 -15.56
N VAL A 121 17.08 -9.66 -16.38
CA VAL A 121 18.54 -9.74 -16.32
C VAL A 121 19.11 -8.36 -16.08
N LYS A 122 20.12 -8.25 -15.20
CA LYS A 122 20.76 -6.97 -14.90
C LYS A 122 21.47 -6.43 -16.15
N ASN A 123 21.13 -5.21 -16.53
CA ASN A 123 21.69 -4.50 -17.68
C ASN A 123 21.68 -3.00 -17.39
N SER A 124 22.83 -2.44 -17.03
CA SER A 124 22.96 -1.02 -16.64
C SER A 124 22.65 -0.02 -17.75
N SER A 125 22.65 -0.46 -19.01
CA SER A 125 22.31 0.39 -20.16
C SER A 125 20.80 0.53 -20.39
N GLU A 126 19.99 -0.25 -19.70
CA GLU A 126 18.54 -0.20 -19.81
C GLU A 126 17.88 0.58 -18.67
N MET A 127 16.67 1.09 -18.92
CA MET A 127 15.82 1.70 -17.89
C MET A 127 15.71 0.78 -16.66
N PHE A 128 15.95 1.37 -15.49
CA PHE A 128 16.03 0.70 -14.17
C PHE A 128 17.20 -0.28 -13.99
N GLY A 129 18.11 -0.41 -14.95
CA GLY A 129 19.27 -1.29 -14.85
C GLY A 129 18.96 -2.77 -15.08
N PHE A 130 17.83 -3.08 -15.72
CA PHE A 130 17.40 -4.45 -16.02
C PHE A 130 16.83 -4.56 -17.43
N SER A 131 16.88 -5.74 -18.02
CA SER A 131 16.19 -6.07 -19.28
C SER A 131 14.67 -6.00 -19.13
N LYS A 132 13.94 -6.22 -20.23
CA LYS A 132 12.57 -6.73 -20.12
C LYS A 132 12.59 -8.11 -19.44
N GLY A 133 11.54 -8.41 -18.68
CA GLY A 133 11.34 -9.71 -18.05
C GLY A 133 10.01 -10.29 -18.48
N CYS A 134 9.81 -11.57 -18.23
CA CYS A 134 8.60 -12.28 -18.58
C CYS A 134 8.03 -13.00 -17.36
N LEU A 135 6.70 -12.97 -17.21
CA LEU A 135 5.95 -13.77 -16.25
C LEU A 135 5.45 -15.04 -16.97
N PRO A 136 6.00 -16.23 -16.64
CA PRO A 136 5.48 -17.50 -17.17
C PRO A 136 4.08 -17.77 -16.65
N MET A 137 3.20 -18.32 -17.48
CA MET A 137 1.83 -18.66 -17.08
C MET A 137 1.80 -19.78 -16.03
N SER A 138 2.81 -20.65 -16.03
CA SER A 138 3.01 -21.64 -14.96
C SER A 138 3.27 -20.97 -13.61
N ARG A 139 4.02 -19.87 -13.58
CA ARG A 139 4.27 -19.10 -12.36
C ARG A 139 3.04 -18.32 -11.92
N TRP A 140 2.30 -17.75 -12.87
CA TRP A 140 1.00 -17.13 -12.61
C TRP A 140 0.00 -18.11 -11.98
N ASP A 141 -0.06 -19.34 -12.50
CA ASP A 141 -0.87 -20.42 -11.93
C ASP A 141 -0.47 -20.72 -10.48
N GLN A 142 0.83 -20.88 -10.21
CA GLN A 142 1.34 -21.14 -8.85
C GLN A 142 0.96 -20.03 -7.86
N LEU A 143 1.13 -18.77 -8.26
CA LEU A 143 0.78 -17.60 -7.44
C LEU A 143 -0.72 -17.59 -7.08
N ASN A 144 -1.60 -17.77 -8.07
CA ASN A 144 -3.05 -17.75 -7.84
C ASN A 144 -3.53 -18.93 -6.99
N VAL A 145 -2.98 -20.13 -7.21
CA VAL A 145 -3.25 -21.30 -6.34
C VAL A 145 -2.82 -21.01 -4.91
N PHE A 146 -1.66 -20.38 -4.72
CA PHE A 146 -1.16 -20.00 -3.41
C PHE A 146 -2.06 -18.94 -2.74
N PHE A 147 -2.41 -17.85 -3.43
CA PHE A 147 -3.25 -16.79 -2.85
C PHE A 147 -4.64 -17.28 -2.48
N LYS A 148 -5.23 -18.16 -3.30
CA LYS A 148 -6.48 -18.84 -2.95
C LYS A 148 -6.34 -19.66 -1.67
N LYS A 149 -5.25 -20.42 -1.53
CA LYS A 149 -4.96 -21.20 -0.31
C LYS A 149 -4.73 -20.30 0.92
N ALA A 150 -4.15 -19.12 0.72
CA ALA A 150 -3.87 -18.13 1.76
C ALA A 150 -5.11 -17.31 2.14
N GLY A 151 -6.15 -17.26 1.30
CA GLY A 151 -7.30 -16.38 1.49
C GLY A 151 -7.00 -14.90 1.21
N ALA A 152 -6.01 -14.62 0.36
CA ALA A 152 -5.57 -13.25 0.05
C ALA A 152 -6.49 -12.57 -0.97
N MET A 153 -6.63 -11.25 -0.85
CA MET A 153 -7.28 -10.40 -1.86
C MET A 153 -6.22 -9.80 -2.77
N VAL A 154 -6.23 -10.19 -4.04
CA VAL A 154 -5.10 -9.95 -4.94
C VAL A 154 -5.34 -8.74 -5.83
N VAL A 155 -4.42 -7.78 -5.82
CA VAL A 155 -4.32 -6.71 -6.82
C VAL A 155 -3.10 -6.95 -7.67
N PHE A 156 -3.21 -6.82 -8.99
CA PHE A 156 -2.09 -7.02 -9.90
C PHE A 156 -1.88 -5.81 -10.79
N GLY A 157 -0.64 -5.33 -10.83
CA GLY A 157 -0.21 -4.23 -11.66
C GLY A 157 0.18 -4.67 -13.07
N LEU A 158 -0.39 -3.98 -14.05
CA LEU A 158 -0.22 -4.20 -15.48
C LEU A 158 0.85 -3.26 -16.05
N ASN A 159 1.58 -3.74 -17.06
CA ASN A 159 2.55 -2.92 -17.78
C ASN A 159 1.85 -1.84 -18.62
N ALA A 160 2.00 -0.57 -18.25
CA ALA A 160 1.43 0.58 -18.95
C ALA A 160 2.31 1.14 -20.08
N LEU A 161 3.59 0.72 -20.16
CA LEU A 161 4.52 1.15 -21.21
C LEU A 161 4.48 0.28 -22.47
N SER A 162 3.72 -0.83 -22.46
CA SER A 162 3.49 -1.67 -23.63
C SER A 162 3.03 -0.85 -24.84
N GLY A 163 3.80 -0.90 -25.93
CA GLY A 163 3.53 -0.21 -27.20
C GLY A 163 3.91 1.27 -27.26
N LYS A 164 4.38 1.87 -26.15
CA LYS A 164 4.77 3.29 -26.11
C LYS A 164 6.21 3.51 -26.57
N THR A 165 6.46 4.71 -27.10
CA THR A 165 7.80 5.21 -27.38
C THR A 165 8.24 6.13 -26.25
N ILE A 166 9.40 5.83 -25.65
CA ILE A 166 9.98 6.62 -24.55
C ILE A 166 11.03 7.57 -25.13
N GLY A 167 10.82 8.87 -24.96
CA GLY A 167 11.76 9.91 -25.33
C GLY A 167 12.98 9.97 -24.40
N SER A 168 14.01 10.70 -24.81
CA SER A 168 15.23 10.88 -24.00
C SER A 168 14.99 11.62 -22.68
N ASP A 169 13.89 12.37 -22.57
CA ASP A 169 13.45 13.07 -21.37
C ASP A 169 12.53 12.22 -20.47
N GLY A 170 12.38 10.93 -20.78
CA GLY A 170 11.50 9.98 -20.11
C GLY A 170 10.04 10.06 -20.55
N SER A 171 9.65 10.99 -21.42
CA SER A 171 8.25 11.11 -21.86
C SER A 171 7.84 9.89 -22.69
N ALA A 172 6.87 9.14 -22.19
CA ALA A 172 6.30 7.98 -22.88
C ALA A 172 5.04 8.41 -23.65
N THR A 173 5.09 8.25 -24.98
CA THR A 173 4.05 8.70 -25.92
C THR A 173 3.50 7.54 -26.74
N GLY A 174 2.29 7.71 -27.28
CA GLY A 174 1.57 6.67 -28.01
C GLY A 174 0.51 5.98 -27.16
N ALA A 175 -0.43 5.33 -27.83
CA ALA A 175 -1.50 4.58 -27.19
C ALA A 175 -0.94 3.33 -26.48
N TRP A 176 -1.50 3.00 -25.33
CA TRP A 176 -1.18 1.74 -24.67
C TRP A 176 -1.63 0.53 -25.51
N ASN A 177 -0.70 -0.36 -25.84
CA ASN A 177 -1.01 -1.64 -26.46
C ASN A 177 -1.43 -2.64 -25.37
N SER A 178 -2.74 -2.76 -25.20
CA SER A 178 -3.37 -3.60 -24.18
C SER A 178 -3.37 -5.10 -24.49
N SER A 179 -2.97 -5.54 -25.69
CA SER A 179 -3.17 -6.93 -26.16
C SER A 179 -2.57 -7.98 -25.22
N ASN A 180 -1.37 -7.70 -24.69
CA ASN A 180 -0.69 -8.62 -23.77
C ASN A 180 -1.38 -8.68 -22.39
N ALA A 181 -1.81 -7.52 -21.86
CA ALA A 181 -2.56 -7.44 -20.61
C ALA A 181 -3.95 -8.09 -20.74
N GLU A 182 -4.66 -7.84 -21.84
CA GLU A 182 -5.95 -8.47 -22.12
C GLU A 182 -5.83 -10.00 -22.17
N SER A 183 -4.77 -10.52 -22.79
CA SER A 183 -4.49 -11.96 -22.83
C SER A 183 -4.30 -12.55 -21.44
N LEU A 184 -3.55 -11.86 -20.56
CA LEU A 184 -3.39 -12.27 -19.15
C LEU A 184 -4.73 -12.26 -18.40
N ILE A 185 -5.53 -11.20 -18.54
CA ILE A 185 -6.83 -11.08 -17.86
C ILE A 185 -7.77 -12.20 -18.32
N ARG A 186 -7.85 -12.47 -19.63
CA ARG A 186 -8.64 -13.59 -20.18
C ARG A 186 -8.15 -14.93 -19.67
N TYR A 187 -6.84 -15.16 -19.65
CA TYR A 187 -6.25 -16.38 -19.10
C TYR A 187 -6.65 -16.58 -17.63
N THR A 188 -6.55 -15.52 -16.83
CA THR A 188 -6.90 -15.51 -15.40
C THR A 188 -8.36 -15.89 -15.18
N VAL A 189 -9.28 -15.28 -15.94
CA VAL A 189 -10.71 -15.59 -15.87
C VAL A 189 -11.01 -17.02 -16.33
N ASN A 190 -10.40 -17.47 -17.43
CA ASN A 190 -10.59 -18.82 -17.95
C ASN A 190 -10.10 -19.91 -17.00
N LYS A 191 -9.11 -19.60 -16.15
CA LYS A 191 -8.63 -20.48 -15.09
C LYS A 191 -9.50 -20.46 -13.83
N GLY A 192 -10.47 -19.56 -13.75
CA GLY A 192 -11.30 -19.36 -12.56
C GLY A 192 -10.52 -18.73 -11.39
N TYR A 193 -9.46 -17.98 -11.69
CA TYR A 193 -8.75 -17.21 -10.67
C TYR A 193 -9.46 -15.89 -10.40
N SER A 194 -9.40 -15.46 -9.13
CA SER A 194 -10.04 -14.22 -8.68
C SER A 194 -8.98 -13.16 -8.45
N ILE A 195 -9.16 -12.01 -9.11
CA ILE A 195 -8.37 -10.80 -8.91
C ILE A 195 -9.32 -9.73 -8.37
N HIS A 196 -8.91 -9.07 -7.29
CA HIS A 196 -9.68 -8.00 -6.65
C HIS A 196 -9.55 -6.68 -7.41
N GLY A 197 -8.39 -6.41 -8.03
CA GLY A 197 -8.19 -5.22 -8.84
C GLY A 197 -7.03 -5.35 -9.82
N TRP A 198 -7.17 -4.63 -10.94
CA TRP A 198 -6.13 -4.45 -11.94
C TRP A 198 -5.63 -3.01 -11.85
N GLU A 199 -4.36 -2.86 -11.49
CA GLU A 199 -3.67 -1.58 -11.48
C GLU A 199 -2.96 -1.37 -12.82
N LEU A 200 -2.94 -0.16 -13.36
CA LEU A 200 -2.23 0.14 -14.62
C LEU A 200 -0.98 0.96 -14.33
N GLY A 201 0.20 0.44 -14.64
CA GLY A 201 1.49 1.14 -14.50
C GLY A 201 1.99 1.34 -13.07
N ASN A 202 3.23 1.80 -12.94
CA ASN A 202 3.88 2.12 -11.68
C ASN A 202 4.75 3.38 -11.83
N GLU A 203 4.44 4.43 -11.07
CA GLU A 203 5.22 5.67 -10.95
C GLU A 203 5.42 6.42 -12.28
N LEU A 204 4.40 6.41 -13.13
CA LEU A 204 4.41 7.11 -14.42
C LEU A 204 3.73 8.49 -14.38
N CYS A 205 3.17 8.88 -13.23
CA CYS A 205 2.52 10.17 -13.01
C CYS A 205 3.51 11.28 -12.64
N GLY A 206 3.11 12.55 -12.82
CA GLY A 206 3.92 13.71 -12.45
C GLY A 206 5.26 13.72 -13.18
N THR A 207 6.36 13.80 -12.42
CA THR A 207 7.73 13.74 -12.96
C THR A 207 8.15 12.35 -13.43
N GLY A 208 7.45 11.31 -12.97
CA GLY A 208 7.73 9.91 -13.26
C GLY A 208 9.04 9.37 -12.66
N VAL A 209 9.18 8.05 -12.64
CA VAL A 209 10.42 7.33 -12.31
C VAL A 209 10.83 6.51 -13.52
N GLY A 210 11.92 6.92 -14.18
CA GLY A 210 12.41 6.32 -15.43
C GLY A 210 11.60 6.69 -16.68
N ALA A 211 10.27 6.71 -16.57
CA ALA A 211 9.36 7.19 -17.61
C ALA A 211 8.19 7.98 -17.01
N LYS A 212 7.57 8.84 -17.81
CA LYS A 212 6.40 9.65 -17.43
C LYS A 212 5.37 9.70 -18.54
N VAL A 213 4.09 9.66 -18.18
CA VAL A 213 2.96 9.72 -19.13
C VAL A 213 2.11 10.94 -18.77
N ALA A 214 1.74 11.72 -19.79
CA ALA A 214 0.87 12.88 -19.61
C ALA A 214 -0.53 12.44 -19.10
N PRO A 215 -1.21 13.26 -18.27
CA PRO A 215 -2.48 12.87 -17.63
C PRO A 215 -3.57 12.52 -18.65
N ASP A 216 -3.61 13.21 -19.80
CA ASP A 216 -4.57 12.95 -20.88
C ASP A 216 -4.39 11.56 -21.49
N GLN A 217 -3.15 11.20 -21.82
CA GLN A 217 -2.82 9.89 -22.38
C GLN A 217 -3.09 8.79 -21.35
N TYR A 218 -2.66 9.01 -20.11
CA TYR A 218 -2.84 8.03 -19.04
C TYR A 218 -4.33 7.78 -18.74
N ALA A 219 -5.17 8.82 -18.74
CA ALA A 219 -6.62 8.70 -18.63
C ALA A 219 -7.24 7.90 -19.79
N SER A 220 -6.71 8.05 -21.01
CA SER A 220 -7.14 7.26 -22.18
C SER A 220 -6.78 5.77 -22.02
N ASP A 221 -5.59 5.49 -21.49
CA ASP A 221 -5.12 4.12 -21.26
C ASP A 221 -5.96 3.43 -20.16
N VAL A 222 -6.27 4.15 -19.07
CA VAL A 222 -7.16 3.67 -17.99
C VAL A 222 -8.58 3.40 -18.51
N LYS A 223 -9.13 4.26 -19.37
CA LYS A 223 -10.43 4.00 -20.04
C LYS A 223 -10.39 2.72 -20.86
N SER A 224 -9.27 2.44 -21.52
CA SER A 224 -9.09 1.20 -22.28
C SER A 224 -9.08 -0.01 -21.37
N LEU A 225 -8.40 0.06 -20.22
CA LEU A 225 -8.42 -1.00 -19.20
C LEU A 225 -9.83 -1.23 -18.64
N GLU A 226 -10.56 -0.16 -18.29
CA GLU A 226 -11.96 -0.26 -17.83
C GLU A 226 -12.83 -0.98 -18.86
N ASN A 227 -12.73 -0.62 -20.13
CA ASN A 227 -13.49 -1.29 -21.20
C ASN A 227 -13.15 -2.79 -21.29
N ILE A 228 -11.87 -3.14 -21.15
CA ILE A 228 -11.42 -4.54 -21.14
C ILE A 228 -12.03 -5.29 -19.95
N VAL A 229 -11.97 -4.72 -18.74
CA VAL A 229 -12.54 -5.30 -17.53
C VAL A 229 -14.05 -5.47 -17.69
N GLN A 230 -14.78 -4.44 -18.11
CA GLN A 230 -16.23 -4.51 -18.30
C GLN A 230 -16.64 -5.58 -19.33
N ASN A 231 -15.83 -5.76 -20.37
CA ASN A 231 -16.11 -6.74 -21.42
C ASN A 231 -15.79 -8.18 -20.99
N ILE A 232 -14.62 -8.43 -20.43
CA ILE A 232 -14.22 -9.79 -20.00
C ILE A 232 -15.10 -10.26 -18.85
N TYR A 233 -15.43 -9.36 -17.90
CA TYR A 233 -16.20 -9.69 -16.70
C TYR A 233 -17.71 -9.41 -16.86
N ARG A 234 -18.24 -9.30 -18.09
CA ARG A 234 -19.64 -8.90 -18.33
C ARG A 234 -20.68 -9.75 -17.58
N GLY A 235 -20.43 -11.04 -17.42
CA GLY A 235 -21.32 -11.98 -16.72
C GLY A 235 -21.03 -12.20 -15.24
N PHE A 236 -20.05 -11.50 -14.68
CA PHE A 236 -19.68 -11.63 -13.27
C PHE A 236 -20.46 -10.62 -12.42
N GLU A 237 -20.98 -11.07 -11.29
CA GLU A 237 -21.68 -10.23 -10.31
C GLU A 237 -20.74 -9.17 -9.72
N VAL A 238 -19.55 -9.61 -9.30
CA VAL A 238 -18.48 -8.73 -8.79
C VAL A 238 -17.38 -8.64 -9.83
N LYS A 239 -17.04 -7.41 -10.23
CA LYS A 239 -15.96 -7.11 -11.17
C LYS A 239 -14.74 -6.60 -10.42
N PRO A 240 -13.52 -6.88 -10.92
CA PRO A 240 -12.30 -6.31 -10.33
C PRO A 240 -12.31 -4.78 -10.47
N LEU A 241 -11.69 -4.11 -9.50
CA LEU A 241 -11.46 -2.67 -9.53
C LEU A 241 -10.43 -2.30 -10.61
N VAL A 242 -10.59 -1.14 -11.24
CA VAL A 242 -9.56 -0.47 -12.01
C VAL A 242 -8.89 0.57 -11.13
N ILE A 243 -7.56 0.46 -11.03
CA ILE A 243 -6.73 1.17 -10.05
C ILE A 243 -5.59 1.91 -10.78
N ALA A 244 -5.32 3.15 -10.38
CA ALA A 244 -4.26 4.00 -10.97
C ALA A 244 -4.08 5.28 -10.13
N PRO A 245 -2.99 6.06 -10.30
CA PRO A 245 -1.87 5.83 -11.20
C PRO A 245 -0.68 5.09 -10.57
N GLY A 246 -0.75 4.74 -9.28
CA GLY A 246 0.33 4.02 -8.60
C GLY A 246 1.63 4.82 -8.56
N GLY A 247 1.60 6.07 -8.08
CA GLY A 247 2.80 6.89 -7.99
C GLY A 247 2.69 8.09 -7.04
N PHE A 248 3.70 8.95 -7.03
CA PHE A 248 3.76 10.09 -6.11
C PHE A 248 2.77 11.19 -6.49
N ILE A 249 2.17 11.82 -5.49
CA ILE A 249 1.22 12.90 -5.69
C ILE A 249 1.88 14.09 -6.42
N ASP A 250 1.29 14.47 -7.55
CA ASP A 250 1.49 15.76 -8.21
C ASP A 250 0.09 16.34 -8.36
N THR A 251 -0.21 17.40 -7.61
CA THR A 251 -1.60 17.87 -7.45
C THR A 251 -2.22 18.29 -8.78
N ASN A 252 -1.46 18.89 -9.68
CA ASN A 252 -1.93 19.31 -10.99
C ASN A 252 -2.15 18.09 -11.91
N TRP A 253 -1.20 17.16 -11.94
CA TRP A 253 -1.32 15.93 -12.73
C TRP A 253 -2.51 15.09 -12.28
N PHE A 254 -2.67 14.88 -10.97
CA PHE A 254 -3.77 14.08 -10.40
C PHE A 254 -5.12 14.75 -10.64
N ALA A 255 -5.25 16.06 -10.43
CA ALA A 255 -6.49 16.78 -10.70
C ALA A 255 -6.92 16.63 -12.17
N GLN A 256 -5.99 16.78 -13.11
CA GLN A 256 -6.27 16.61 -14.55
C GLN A 256 -6.65 15.16 -14.88
N PHE A 257 -5.91 14.19 -14.35
CA PHE A 257 -6.17 12.75 -14.57
C PHE A 257 -7.55 12.33 -14.03
N ILE A 258 -7.88 12.72 -12.79
CA ILE A 258 -9.16 12.40 -12.15
C ILE A 258 -10.32 13.06 -12.88
N GLN A 259 -10.19 14.32 -13.29
CA GLN A 259 -11.20 15.02 -14.08
C GLN A 259 -11.53 14.27 -15.39
N ARG A 260 -10.57 13.53 -15.95
CA ARG A 260 -10.69 12.82 -17.23
C ARG A 260 -11.13 11.38 -17.10
N THR A 261 -11.25 10.84 -15.88
CA THR A 261 -11.61 9.44 -15.59
C THR A 261 -12.87 9.25 -14.72
N PRO A 262 -13.91 10.12 -14.78
CA PRO A 262 -14.99 10.15 -13.78
C PRO A 262 -15.85 8.88 -13.69
N LYS A 263 -15.75 7.96 -14.66
CA LYS A 263 -16.50 6.69 -14.71
C LYS A 263 -15.62 5.47 -15.03
N SER A 264 -14.31 5.65 -15.10
CA SER A 264 -13.39 4.62 -15.59
C SER A 264 -12.32 4.22 -14.59
N LEU A 265 -12.41 4.78 -13.38
CA LEU A 265 -11.45 4.56 -12.30
C LEU A 265 -12.25 4.43 -11.01
N GLN A 266 -12.03 3.36 -10.26
CA GLN A 266 -12.69 3.15 -8.96
C GLN A 266 -11.75 3.45 -7.78
N VAL A 267 -10.45 3.41 -7.99
CA VAL A 267 -9.45 3.71 -6.95
C VAL A 267 -8.36 4.62 -7.50
N VAL A 268 -8.09 5.71 -6.78
CA VAL A 268 -6.91 6.55 -6.98
C VAL A 268 -5.81 6.11 -6.01
N THR A 269 -4.69 5.59 -6.51
CA THR A 269 -3.54 5.17 -5.69
C THR A 269 -2.41 6.19 -5.69
N GLN A 270 -1.84 6.44 -4.52
CA GLN A 270 -0.58 7.15 -4.37
C GLN A 270 0.50 6.33 -3.65
N HIS A 271 1.77 6.69 -3.87
CA HIS A 271 2.94 6.09 -3.21
C HIS A 271 3.51 7.01 -2.11
N ILE A 272 3.98 6.44 -1.01
CA ILE A 272 4.48 7.20 0.15
C ILE A 272 5.87 6.72 0.60
N TYR A 273 6.87 7.58 0.43
CA TYR A 273 8.22 7.41 0.96
C TYR A 273 8.70 8.73 1.57
N SER A 274 8.32 8.98 2.83
CA SER A 274 8.48 10.28 3.48
C SER A 274 9.78 10.46 4.25
N LEU A 275 10.63 9.44 4.36
CA LEU A 275 11.86 9.49 5.18
C LEU A 275 13.13 9.79 4.37
N GLY A 276 13.09 9.64 3.05
CA GLY A 276 14.25 9.80 2.17
C GLY A 276 14.83 8.48 1.65
N PRO A 277 16.08 8.47 1.17
CA PRO A 277 16.72 7.27 0.63
C PRO A 277 17.19 6.31 1.72
N GLY A 278 17.24 5.02 1.42
CA GLY A 278 17.73 3.97 2.33
C GLY A 278 19.21 4.05 2.74
N ASN A 279 19.99 5.01 2.23
CA ASN A 279 21.36 5.29 2.68
C ASN A 279 21.52 6.57 3.49
N ASP A 280 20.42 7.26 3.81
CA ASP A 280 20.49 8.47 4.62
C ASP A 280 20.87 8.12 6.07
N ASN A 281 21.89 8.79 6.60
CA ASN A 281 22.36 8.58 7.98
C ASN A 281 21.47 9.29 9.02
N GLN A 282 20.51 10.10 8.58
CA GLN A 282 19.54 10.77 9.44
C GLN A 282 18.23 9.99 9.60
N LEU A 283 18.06 8.82 9.00
CA LEU A 283 16.77 8.10 9.03
C LEU A 283 16.22 7.90 10.45
N ILE A 284 17.05 7.46 11.40
CA ILE A 284 16.62 7.33 12.81
C ILE A 284 16.21 8.67 13.40
N ASN A 285 16.97 9.74 13.14
CA ASN A 285 16.65 11.08 13.65
C ASN A 285 15.32 11.59 13.06
N ASN A 286 15.11 11.38 11.76
CA ASN A 286 13.87 11.74 11.06
C ASN A 286 12.67 10.94 11.58
N ILE A 287 12.85 9.65 11.88
CA ILE A 287 11.80 8.79 12.44
C ILE A 287 11.42 9.19 13.87
N LEU A 288 12.38 9.66 14.66
CA LEU A 288 12.18 10.06 16.04
C LEU A 288 11.87 11.55 16.21
N ASP A 289 11.84 12.32 15.11
CA ASP A 289 11.45 13.73 15.12
C ASP A 289 9.94 13.86 14.79
N PRO A 290 9.12 14.26 15.78
CA PRO A 290 7.70 14.57 15.60
C PRO A 290 7.44 15.49 14.40
N SER A 291 8.18 16.59 14.33
CA SER A 291 7.94 17.67 13.38
C SER A 291 8.27 17.24 11.96
N TYR A 292 9.22 16.31 11.81
CA TYR A 292 9.54 15.69 10.55
C TYR A 292 8.41 14.77 10.08
N LEU A 293 7.96 13.86 10.94
CA LEU A 293 6.89 12.91 10.62
C LEU A 293 5.57 13.61 10.27
N ASP A 294 5.30 14.72 10.94
CA ASP A 294 4.13 15.57 10.72
C ASP A 294 4.07 16.12 9.27
N GLY A 295 5.23 16.35 8.64
CA GLY A 295 5.30 16.71 7.22
C GLY A 295 4.75 15.63 6.28
N GLY A 296 4.74 14.37 6.72
CA GLY A 296 4.22 13.23 5.98
C GLY A 296 2.71 13.26 5.74
N ALA A 297 1.96 14.15 6.38
CA ALA A 297 0.51 14.28 6.21
C ALA A 297 0.10 14.91 4.86
N GLN A 298 0.99 15.67 4.23
CA GLN A 298 0.65 16.52 3.08
C GLN A 298 0.08 15.74 1.88
N PRO A 299 0.67 14.62 1.42
CA PRO A 299 0.13 13.86 0.29
C PRO A 299 -1.29 13.33 0.50
N PHE A 300 -1.63 12.92 1.72
CA PHE A 300 -2.97 12.45 2.06
C PHE A 300 -3.99 13.58 1.97
N ARG A 301 -3.67 14.74 2.54
CA ARG A 301 -4.49 15.94 2.49
C ARG A 301 -4.74 16.39 1.05
N ASP A 302 -3.70 16.39 0.22
CA ASP A 302 -3.79 16.81 -1.16
C ASP A 302 -4.68 15.88 -1.99
N LEU A 303 -4.50 14.57 -1.87
CA LEU A 303 -5.35 13.61 -2.58
C LEU A 303 -6.81 13.68 -2.11
N GLU A 304 -7.05 13.78 -0.79
CA GLU A 304 -8.39 13.93 -0.24
C GLU A 304 -9.07 15.21 -0.76
N ALA A 305 -8.35 16.34 -0.79
CA ALA A 305 -8.85 17.60 -1.32
C ALA A 305 -9.19 17.50 -2.81
N ILE A 306 -8.36 16.84 -3.61
CA ILE A 306 -8.64 16.65 -5.04
C ILE A 306 -9.91 15.80 -5.23
N LEU A 307 -10.05 14.70 -4.49
CA LEU A 307 -11.23 13.83 -4.59
C LEU A 307 -12.51 14.54 -4.15
N LYS A 308 -12.49 15.24 -3.00
CA LYS A 308 -13.64 16.01 -2.50
C LYS A 308 -14.12 17.09 -3.48
N ASN A 309 -13.21 17.66 -4.25
CA ASN A 309 -13.51 18.70 -5.25
C ASN A 309 -13.79 18.14 -6.65
N SER A 310 -13.82 16.83 -6.81
CA SER A 310 -14.08 16.17 -8.09
C SER A 310 -15.46 15.51 -8.11
N ALA A 311 -15.94 15.16 -9.31
CA ALA A 311 -17.16 14.39 -9.49
C ALA A 311 -16.92 12.86 -9.53
N THR A 312 -15.70 12.39 -9.29
CA THR A 312 -15.41 10.95 -9.36
C THR A 312 -15.94 10.25 -8.11
N PRO A 313 -16.53 9.04 -8.23
CA PRO A 313 -16.83 8.20 -7.08
C PRO A 313 -15.61 7.42 -6.57
N ALA A 314 -14.44 7.59 -7.21
CA ALA A 314 -13.23 6.86 -6.84
C ALA A 314 -12.75 7.20 -5.42
N VAL A 315 -12.15 6.22 -4.76
CA VAL A 315 -11.62 6.34 -3.40
C VAL A 315 -10.10 6.40 -3.38
N ALA A 316 -9.52 7.01 -2.33
CA ALA A 316 -8.07 7.11 -2.16
C ALA A 316 -7.47 5.87 -1.50
N TRP A 317 -6.42 5.30 -2.09
CA TRP A 317 -5.59 4.25 -1.52
C TRP A 317 -4.12 4.68 -1.48
N VAL A 318 -3.36 4.18 -0.51
CA VAL A 318 -1.90 4.07 -0.64
C VAL A 318 -1.59 2.72 -1.27
N GLY A 319 -1.12 2.73 -2.51
CA GLY A 319 -0.80 1.53 -3.28
C GLY A 319 0.57 0.94 -2.94
N GLU A 320 1.46 1.76 -2.38
CA GLU A 320 2.82 1.38 -2.01
C GLU A 320 3.41 2.38 -1.01
N ALA A 321 4.05 1.89 0.07
CA ALA A 321 4.77 2.76 0.99
C ALA A 321 5.83 2.01 1.80
N GLY A 322 7.05 2.53 1.89
CA GLY A 322 8.15 1.88 2.62
C GLY A 322 8.96 2.80 3.54
N GLY A 323 8.57 4.07 3.64
CA GLY A 323 9.23 5.09 4.47
C GLY A 323 10.48 5.59 3.80
N ALA A 324 11.51 4.74 3.72
CA ALA A 324 12.72 5.01 2.96
C ALA A 324 12.73 4.26 1.63
N TYR A 325 12.94 4.98 0.52
CA TYR A 325 13.00 4.39 -0.83
C TYR A 325 14.36 3.71 -1.08
N ASN A 326 14.53 3.07 -2.24
CA ASN A 326 15.73 2.28 -2.59
C ASN A 326 16.01 1.13 -1.60
N SER A 327 14.99 0.28 -1.42
CA SER A 327 15.05 -0.94 -0.60
C SER A 327 15.22 -0.72 0.92
N GLY A 328 15.06 0.50 1.42
CA GLY A 328 15.19 0.80 2.85
C GLY A 328 16.61 0.60 3.41
N GLN A 329 16.77 0.77 4.72
CA GLN A 329 18.04 0.68 5.42
C GLN A 329 18.04 -0.46 6.44
N ASN A 330 19.00 -1.40 6.31
CA ASN A 330 19.16 -2.46 7.28
C ASN A 330 19.47 -1.89 8.68
N LEU A 331 18.93 -2.54 9.72
CA LEU A 331 18.95 -2.13 11.13
C LEU A 331 18.11 -0.88 11.43
N VAL A 332 17.42 -0.31 10.45
CA VAL A 332 16.50 0.82 10.62
C VAL A 332 15.10 0.46 10.14
N THR A 333 14.90 0.24 8.83
CA THR A 333 13.56 -0.01 8.27
C THR A 333 13.03 -1.42 8.54
N ASN A 334 13.90 -2.35 8.98
CA ASN A 334 13.53 -3.68 9.48
C ASN A 334 13.68 -3.79 11.01
N SER A 335 13.88 -2.68 11.72
CA SER A 335 13.98 -2.66 13.18
C SER A 335 12.78 -1.95 13.81
N PHE A 336 12.67 -2.03 15.15
CA PHE A 336 11.51 -1.51 15.88
C PHE A 336 11.34 0.00 15.71
N VAL A 337 12.42 0.75 15.48
CA VAL A 337 12.35 2.20 15.33
C VAL A 337 11.41 2.60 14.19
N ASN A 338 11.35 1.81 13.10
CA ASN A 338 10.50 2.14 11.95
C ASN A 338 8.99 2.06 12.26
N ALA A 339 8.58 1.35 13.32
CA ALA A 339 7.18 1.26 13.72
C ALA A 339 6.60 2.64 14.06
N PHE A 340 7.44 3.56 14.52
CA PHE A 340 7.07 4.94 14.84
C PHE A 340 6.61 5.73 13.61
N TRP A 341 7.37 5.62 12.52
CA TRP A 341 6.94 6.16 11.23
C TRP A 341 5.69 5.42 10.75
N TYR A 342 5.73 4.08 10.77
CA TYR A 342 4.71 3.29 10.11
C TYR A 342 3.32 3.43 10.72
N LEU A 343 3.21 3.32 12.06
CA LEU A 343 1.94 3.51 12.76
C LEU A 343 1.41 4.94 12.61
N GLY A 344 2.30 5.93 12.55
CA GLY A 344 1.92 7.31 12.25
C GLY A 344 1.36 7.49 10.85
N GLN A 345 1.94 6.84 9.85
CA GLN A 345 1.42 6.87 8.50
C GLN A 345 0.05 6.21 8.38
N LEU A 346 -0.19 5.09 9.08
CA LEU A 346 -1.50 4.44 9.12
C LEU A 346 -2.56 5.37 9.73
N GLY A 347 -2.26 6.01 10.85
CA GLY A 347 -3.16 6.98 11.50
C GLY A 347 -3.43 8.24 10.66
N MET A 348 -2.41 8.76 9.97
CA MET A 348 -2.58 9.87 9.03
C MET A 348 -3.46 9.48 7.85
N ALA A 349 -3.17 8.35 7.19
CA ALA A 349 -3.95 7.88 6.06
C ALA A 349 -5.43 7.68 6.42
N SER A 350 -5.73 7.03 7.57
CA SER A 350 -7.12 6.85 8.01
C SER A 350 -7.84 8.16 8.30
N SER A 351 -7.11 9.19 8.78
CA SER A 351 -7.67 10.50 9.12
C SER A 351 -8.03 11.35 7.88
N TYR A 352 -7.48 11.02 6.71
CA TYR A 352 -7.78 11.65 5.42
C TYR A 352 -8.56 10.71 4.49
N ASP A 353 -9.43 9.89 5.08
CA ASP A 353 -10.36 9.01 4.37
C ASP A 353 -9.72 8.04 3.35
N THR A 354 -8.45 7.68 3.56
CA THR A 354 -7.76 6.67 2.74
C THR A 354 -8.26 5.28 3.12
N LYS A 355 -8.70 4.50 2.12
CA LYS A 355 -9.40 3.23 2.36
C LYS A 355 -8.50 2.03 2.53
N THR A 356 -7.28 2.09 2.01
CA THR A 356 -6.31 1.00 2.01
C THR A 356 -4.90 1.55 2.12
N TYR A 357 -4.02 0.86 2.85
CA TYR A 357 -2.60 1.17 2.97
C TYR A 357 -1.72 -0.05 2.71
N CYS A 358 -1.04 -0.07 1.56
CA CYS A 358 -0.15 -1.15 1.15
C CYS A 358 1.30 -0.90 1.54
N ARG A 359 1.80 -1.70 2.49
CA ARG A 359 3.21 -1.68 2.90
C ARG A 359 4.12 -2.33 1.86
N GLN A 360 5.09 -1.55 1.38
CA GLN A 360 6.28 -2.04 0.69
C GLN A 360 7.28 -2.55 1.74
N THR A 361 7.52 -3.86 1.83
CA THR A 361 6.87 -5.00 1.16
C THR A 361 6.40 -6.01 2.21
N LEU A 362 5.64 -7.02 1.77
CA LEU A 362 5.43 -8.20 2.61
C LEU A 362 6.76 -8.97 2.84
N ILE A 363 7.61 -9.07 1.82
CA ILE A 363 8.95 -9.67 1.89
C ILE A 363 9.87 -9.06 0.82
N GLY A 364 11.16 -8.96 1.12
CA GLY A 364 12.18 -8.40 0.23
C GLY A 364 12.46 -6.91 0.50
N GLY A 365 13.73 -6.50 0.34
CA GLY A 365 14.17 -5.18 0.79
C GLY A 365 14.33 -5.13 2.31
N ASN A 366 15.04 -4.12 2.81
CA ASN A 366 15.26 -3.90 4.24
C ASN A 366 14.02 -3.32 4.94
N TYR A 367 12.93 -3.03 4.23
CA TYR A 367 11.65 -2.60 4.80
C TYR A 367 10.62 -3.73 4.88
N GLY A 368 10.99 -4.95 4.46
CA GLY A 368 10.09 -6.09 4.35
C GLY A 368 9.47 -6.44 5.70
N LEU A 369 8.19 -6.74 5.71
CA LEU A 369 7.49 -7.18 6.93
C LEU A 369 7.99 -8.54 7.42
N LEU A 370 8.46 -9.38 6.51
CA LEU A 370 9.16 -10.62 6.80
C LEU A 370 10.63 -10.49 6.41
N ASP A 371 11.50 -11.08 7.21
CA ASP A 371 12.90 -11.26 6.86
C ASP A 371 13.05 -12.07 5.58
N THR A 372 13.88 -11.58 4.67
CA THR A 372 13.99 -12.11 3.30
C THR A 372 14.51 -13.55 3.26
N ALA A 373 15.41 -13.93 4.17
CA ALA A 373 16.04 -15.25 4.18
C ALA A 373 15.25 -16.27 5.01
N THR A 374 14.74 -15.83 6.17
CA THR A 374 14.15 -16.72 7.18
C THR A 374 12.63 -16.70 7.21
N PHE A 375 11.99 -15.72 6.57
CA PHE A 375 10.56 -15.43 6.63
C PHE A 375 10.06 -15.04 8.03
N VAL A 376 10.95 -14.89 9.01
CA VAL A 376 10.59 -14.49 10.37
C VAL A 376 10.07 -13.05 10.33
N PRO A 377 8.94 -12.75 11.00
CA PRO A 377 8.40 -11.40 10.99
C PRO A 377 9.33 -10.36 11.62
N ASN A 378 9.53 -9.24 10.91
CA ASN A 378 10.15 -8.02 11.43
C ASN A 378 9.16 -7.24 12.32
N PRO A 379 9.64 -6.29 13.15
CA PRO A 379 8.80 -5.58 14.12
C PRO A 379 7.51 -4.98 13.56
N ASP A 380 7.56 -4.38 12.36
CA ASP A 380 6.40 -3.75 11.73
C ASP A 380 5.25 -4.72 11.41
N TYR A 381 5.54 -6.02 11.23
CA TYR A 381 4.52 -7.04 11.00
C TYR A 381 3.62 -7.24 12.23
N TYR A 382 4.20 -7.19 13.43
CA TYR A 382 3.42 -7.30 14.68
C TYR A 382 2.55 -6.06 14.91
N GLY A 383 3.02 -4.89 14.49
CA GLY A 383 2.21 -3.66 14.47
C GLY A 383 0.99 -3.80 13.56
N LEU A 384 1.15 -4.42 12.39
CA LEU A 384 0.07 -4.67 11.45
C LEU A 384 -0.98 -5.64 11.96
N ILE A 385 -0.56 -6.77 12.52
CA ILE A 385 -1.51 -7.75 13.08
C ILE A 385 -2.32 -7.11 14.19
N SER A 386 -1.65 -6.41 15.11
CA SER A 386 -2.32 -5.74 16.23
C SER A 386 -3.40 -4.79 15.71
N LEU A 387 -3.07 -3.91 14.76
CA LEU A 387 -4.05 -2.97 14.20
C LEU A 387 -5.16 -3.68 13.41
N SER A 388 -4.83 -4.71 12.62
CA SER A 388 -5.83 -5.47 11.86
C SER A 388 -6.87 -6.13 12.76
N LEU A 389 -6.45 -6.68 13.90
CA LEU A 389 -7.35 -7.28 14.89
C LEU A 389 -8.24 -6.20 15.51
N SER A 390 -7.68 -5.04 15.86
CA SER A 390 -8.43 -3.94 16.47
C SER A 390 -9.45 -3.30 15.53
N LEU A 391 -9.10 -3.12 14.25
CA LEU A 391 -9.99 -2.53 13.23
C LEU A 391 -11.19 -3.43 12.93
N SER A 392 -11.02 -4.75 13.02
CA SER A 392 -12.12 -5.71 12.86
C SER A 392 -13.15 -5.64 14.01
N LEU A 393 -12.80 -4.99 15.13
CA LEU A 393 -13.60 -4.95 16.35
C LEU A 393 -14.33 -3.61 16.58
N SER A 394 -13.94 -2.50 15.93
CA SER A 394 -14.66 -1.23 16.06
C SER A 394 -14.24 -0.15 15.06
N GLN A 395 -15.22 0.57 14.50
CA GLN A 395 -15.03 1.87 13.85
C GLN A 395 -15.11 2.95 14.93
N CYS A 396 -13.98 3.47 15.40
CA CYS A 396 -13.95 4.65 16.26
C CYS A 396 -13.08 5.74 15.67
N SER A 397 -13.60 6.96 15.73
CA SER A 397 -12.98 8.21 15.36
C SER A 397 -12.50 8.93 16.62
N SER A 398 -11.30 9.50 16.59
CA SER A 398 -11.12 10.86 17.11
C SER A 398 -9.77 11.47 16.77
N LEU A 399 -9.84 12.79 16.55
CA LEU A 399 -8.82 13.80 16.84
C LEU A 399 -9.51 14.84 17.75
N ALA A 400 -9.05 15.07 18.99
CA ALA A 400 -9.38 16.26 19.79
C ALA A 400 -8.32 16.52 20.90
N SER A 401 -8.20 17.78 21.32
CA SER A 401 -6.93 18.47 21.62
C SER A 401 -6.43 18.45 23.08
N PHE A 402 -5.18 18.89 23.28
CA PHE A 402 -4.76 19.51 24.54
C PHE A 402 -5.18 20.99 24.54
N ASN A 403 -5.81 21.47 25.61
CA ASN A 403 -6.02 22.89 25.92
C ASN A 403 -6.86 23.77 24.96
N GLY A 404 -7.71 23.21 24.09
CA GLY A 404 -8.68 24.03 23.33
C GLY A 404 -8.12 24.80 22.12
N GLU A 405 -6.85 24.60 21.75
CA GLU A 405 -6.33 24.97 20.43
C GLU A 405 -6.48 23.76 19.47
N GLN A 406 -6.86 23.99 18.21
CA GLN A 406 -6.98 22.94 17.19
C GLN A 406 -5.60 22.28 16.96
N CYS A 407 -5.39 21.01 17.38
CA CYS A 407 -4.22 20.24 16.95
C CYS A 407 -4.39 19.93 15.46
N PRO A 408 -3.49 20.36 14.56
CA PRO A 408 -3.54 19.96 13.17
C PRO A 408 -3.22 18.44 13.08
N VAL A 409 -3.85 17.73 12.13
CA VAL A 409 -3.83 16.25 11.96
C VAL A 409 -2.42 15.65 12.01
N ASN A 410 -1.43 16.45 11.65
CA ASN A 410 -0.02 16.17 11.72
C ASN A 410 0.57 16.42 13.13
N LYS A 411 0.00 15.93 14.24
CA LYS A 411 0.66 15.97 15.57
C LYS A 411 0.29 14.77 16.45
N LEU A 412 -0.26 13.73 15.84
CA LEU A 412 -1.06 12.70 16.51
C LEU A 412 -0.31 11.71 17.40
N LEU A 413 1.01 11.67 17.33
CA LEU A 413 1.79 10.62 18.01
C LEU A 413 2.95 11.13 18.86
N TRP A 414 3.24 12.43 18.83
CA TRP A 414 4.61 12.88 19.07
C TRP A 414 4.77 14.25 19.75
N ASP A 415 3.68 14.92 20.15
CA ASP A 415 3.75 16.01 21.15
C ASP A 415 3.30 15.42 22.49
N ASN A 416 3.99 15.75 23.59
CA ASN A 416 3.52 15.52 24.96
C ASN A 416 2.13 16.14 25.25
N ARG A 417 1.57 16.87 24.28
CA ARG A 417 0.24 17.47 24.29
C ARG A 417 -0.77 16.77 23.36
N CYS A 418 -0.41 16.21 22.21
CA CYS A 418 -1.38 15.57 21.29
C CYS A 418 -0.98 14.09 21.06
N SER A 419 -1.79 13.14 21.51
CA SER A 419 -1.60 11.69 21.27
C SER A 419 -2.94 11.00 20.96
N SER A 420 -3.02 10.20 19.90
CA SER A 420 -3.98 9.09 19.77
C SER A 420 -3.67 8.13 18.61
N ILE A 421 -3.60 6.84 18.92
CA ILE A 421 -4.09 5.73 18.09
C ILE A 421 -5.23 5.11 18.88
N CYS A 422 -6.42 5.02 18.30
CA CYS A 422 -7.50 4.23 18.87
C CYS A 422 -7.36 2.78 18.38
N SER A 423 -6.78 1.93 19.24
CA SER A 423 -7.13 0.51 19.33
C SER A 423 -7.84 0.37 20.68
N LEU A 424 -9.17 0.39 20.70
CA LEU A 424 -9.90 0.03 21.90
C LEU A 424 -10.00 -1.49 21.97
N LEU A 425 -9.03 -2.08 22.67
CA LEU A 425 -9.21 -3.10 23.72
C LEU A 425 -8.02 -3.03 24.69
#